data_AF-A0A3M1C856-F1
#
_entry.id   AF-A0A3M1C856-F1
#
_cell.length_a   1.000
_cell.length_b   1.000
_cell.length_c   1.000
_cell.angle_alpha   90.00
_cell.angle_beta   90.00
_cell.angle_gamma   90.00
#
_symmetry.space_group_name_H-M   'P 1'
#
loop_
_entity.id
_entity.type
_entity.pdbx_description
1 polymer ?
#
loop_
_entity_poly.entity_id
_entity_poly.type
_entity_poly.pdbx_seq_one_letter_code
_entity_poly.pdbx_strand_id
1 'polypeptide(L)'
;MKVGLLGASSFVGQHLIPLLLDKGFSVVGFSRKPPENSEGIEWRQVPMEPLSQEEIPLWISVAPIWVLPDYFRFFQAHKAQRVVALSSTSRFTKENSSDPQERRVAQRLREAEEHFTSWANKNKVSWIILRPTLIYDWGKDKNLTEVARFIEKFGFFPVFGKAEGLRQPIHASDVAAASLEALLKKERANKAYNI
;
A
#
# COMPACT_ATOMS: atom_id res chain seq x y z
N MET A 1 -19.38 -7.62 -6.25
CA MET A 1 -18.22 -8.40 -5.72
C MET A 1 -17.59 -7.58 -4.60
N LYS A 2 -17.15 -8.20 -3.50
CA LYS A 2 -16.61 -7.50 -2.34
C LYS A 2 -15.08 -7.41 -2.39
N VAL A 3 -14.52 -6.25 -2.03
CA VAL A 3 -13.07 -6.00 -1.95
C VAL A 3 -12.71 -5.49 -0.56
N GLY A 4 -11.75 -6.14 0.08
CA GLY A 4 -11.16 -5.67 1.33
C GLY A 4 -10.00 -4.72 1.08
N LEU A 5 -9.99 -3.58 1.77
CA LEU A 5 -8.96 -2.56 1.63
C LEU A 5 -8.26 -2.28 2.96
N LEU A 6 -7.03 -2.79 3.12
CA LEU A 6 -6.17 -2.44 4.25
C LEU A 6 -5.41 -1.14 3.97
N GLY A 7 -5.42 -0.23 4.94
CA GLY A 7 -4.86 1.12 4.74
C GLY A 7 -5.83 2.06 3.99
N ALA A 8 -7.13 1.77 4.03
CA ALA A 8 -8.17 2.53 3.32
C ALA A 8 -8.18 4.03 3.67
N SER A 9 -7.79 4.41 4.89
CA SER A 9 -7.74 5.81 5.32
C SER A 9 -6.46 6.55 4.92
N SER A 10 -5.49 5.87 4.28
CA SER A 10 -4.29 6.51 3.74
C SER A 10 -4.63 7.38 2.53
N PHE A 11 -3.74 8.29 2.14
CA PHE A 11 -3.97 9.13 0.96
C PHE A 11 -4.07 8.30 -0.34
N VAL A 12 -3.32 7.21 -0.48
CA VAL A 12 -3.52 6.25 -1.60
C VAL A 12 -4.87 5.54 -1.49
N GLY A 13 -5.25 5.11 -0.28
CA GLY A 13 -6.54 4.48 -0.02
C GLY A 13 -7.73 5.37 -0.40
N GLN A 14 -7.64 6.67 -0.10
CA GLN A 14 -8.66 7.67 -0.47
C GLN A 14 -8.83 7.82 -1.98
N HIS A 15 -7.76 7.69 -2.78
CA HIS A 15 -7.85 7.67 -4.24
C HIS A 15 -8.39 6.32 -4.77
N LEU A 16 -8.11 5.22 -4.09
CA LEU A 16 -8.51 3.87 -4.52
C LEU A 16 -9.99 3.57 -4.30
N ILE A 17 -10.57 4.09 -3.21
CA ILE A 17 -11.98 3.94 -2.87
C ILE A 17 -12.93 4.33 -4.02
N PRO A 18 -12.89 5.56 -4.57
CA PRO A 18 -13.81 5.95 -5.64
C PRO A 18 -13.61 5.12 -6.91
N LEU A 19 -12.37 4.72 -7.22
CA LEU A 19 -12.08 3.84 -8.35
C LEU A 19 -12.73 2.46 -8.18
N LEU A 20 -12.72 1.89 -6.97
CA LEU A 20 -13.38 0.62 -6.68
C LEU A 20 -14.90 0.74 -6.77
N LEU A 21 -15.48 1.82 -6.24
CA LEU A 21 -16.92 2.07 -6.29
C LEU A 21 -17.42 2.27 -7.73
N ASP A 22 -16.68 3.03 -8.55
CA ASP A 22 -16.96 3.22 -9.98
C ASP A 22 -16.95 1.90 -10.77
N LYS A 23 -16.07 0.96 -10.39
CA LYS A 23 -16.06 -0.41 -10.94
C LYS A 23 -17.14 -1.33 -10.37
N GLY A 24 -18.05 -0.82 -9.53
CA GLY A 24 -19.17 -1.58 -8.97
C GLY A 24 -18.79 -2.56 -7.86
N PHE A 25 -17.64 -2.36 -7.19
CA PHE A 25 -17.26 -3.15 -6.03
C PHE A 25 -17.97 -2.68 -4.75
N SER A 26 -18.33 -3.62 -3.90
CA SER A 26 -18.66 -3.33 -2.50
C SER A 26 -17.35 -3.27 -1.72
N VAL A 27 -16.98 -2.10 -1.19
CA VAL A 27 -15.69 -1.89 -0.52
C VAL A 27 -15.82 -2.05 0.99
N VAL A 28 -14.96 -2.89 1.57
CA VAL A 28 -14.78 -2.98 3.03
C VAL A 28 -13.44 -2.34 3.39
N GLY A 29 -13.48 -1.16 3.99
CA GLY A 29 -12.32 -0.39 4.41
C GLY A 29 -11.86 -0.78 5.82
N PHE A 30 -10.59 -1.12 5.98
CA PHE A 30 -9.99 -1.46 7.27
C PHE A 30 -9.04 -0.35 7.75
N SER A 31 -9.30 0.17 8.95
CA SER A 31 -8.49 1.21 9.58
C SER A 31 -8.40 1.01 11.09
N ARG A 32 -7.32 1.49 11.71
CA ARG A 32 -7.19 1.54 13.18
C ARG A 32 -8.15 2.55 13.81
N LYS A 33 -8.47 3.60 13.06
CA LYS A 33 -9.44 4.65 13.42
C LYS A 33 -10.30 4.91 12.19
N PRO A 34 -11.45 4.21 12.06
CA PRO A 34 -12.40 4.46 10.99
C PRO A 34 -12.83 5.94 10.95
N PRO A 35 -12.97 6.55 9.76
CA PRO A 35 -13.61 7.85 9.64
C PRO A 35 -15.10 7.76 10.01
N GLU A 36 -15.65 8.82 10.58
CA GLU A 36 -17.06 8.87 11.03
C GLU A 36 -18.05 8.96 9.88
N ASN A 37 -17.62 9.48 8.72
CA ASN A 37 -18.49 9.73 7.58
C ASN A 37 -17.94 9.02 6.34
N SER A 38 -18.77 8.16 5.73
CA SER A 38 -18.38 7.46 4.51
C SER A 38 -19.59 6.90 3.77
N GLU A 39 -19.97 7.58 2.69
CA GLU A 39 -20.93 7.03 1.74
C GLU A 39 -20.28 5.90 0.94
N GLY A 40 -21.03 4.80 0.75
CA GLY A 40 -20.64 3.71 -0.15
C GLY A 40 -19.57 2.74 0.35
N ILE A 41 -19.04 2.90 1.57
CA ILE A 41 -17.98 2.03 2.13
C ILE A 41 -18.41 1.46 3.47
N GLU A 42 -18.18 0.17 3.65
CA GLU A 42 -18.29 -0.48 4.95
C GLU A 42 -16.95 -0.35 5.70
N TRP A 43 -16.91 0.37 6.82
CA TRP A 43 -15.70 0.46 7.63
C TRP A 43 -15.64 -0.57 8.75
N ARG A 44 -14.45 -1.13 8.94
CA ARG A 44 -14.15 -2.03 10.05
C ARG A 44 -12.87 -1.59 10.75
N GLN A 45 -12.93 -1.55 12.07
CA GLN A 45 -11.76 -1.23 12.88
C GLN A 45 -10.82 -2.44 12.96
N VAL A 46 -9.50 -2.21 12.91
CA VAL A 46 -8.46 -3.23 13.09
C VAL A 46 -7.40 -2.81 14.11
N PRO A 47 -6.78 -3.75 14.86
CA PRO A 47 -6.99 -5.20 14.81
C PRO A 47 -8.32 -5.62 15.44
N MET A 48 -8.99 -6.59 14.82
CA MET A 48 -10.21 -7.20 15.32
C MET A 48 -10.08 -8.72 15.13
N GLU A 49 -10.47 -9.49 16.13
CA GLU A 49 -10.66 -10.94 15.99
C GLU A 49 -11.70 -11.18 14.87
N PRO A 50 -11.46 -12.06 13.88
CA PRO A 50 -12.42 -12.31 12.82
C PRO A 50 -13.69 -12.96 13.40
N LEU A 51 -14.67 -12.14 13.76
CA LEU A 51 -15.94 -12.56 14.36
C LEU A 51 -16.94 -13.05 13.29
N SER A 52 -16.72 -12.74 12.01
CA SER A 52 -17.66 -13.04 10.92
C SER A 52 -17.09 -14.02 9.90
N GLN A 53 -17.91 -14.96 9.43
CA GLN A 53 -17.60 -15.87 8.31
C GLN A 53 -17.78 -15.23 6.93
N GLU A 54 -17.86 -13.90 6.84
CA GLU A 54 -18.09 -13.24 5.56
C GLU A 54 -16.91 -13.46 4.60
N GLU A 55 -17.20 -13.81 3.35
CA GLU A 55 -16.19 -14.00 2.32
C GLU A 55 -15.80 -12.68 1.65
N ILE A 56 -14.50 -12.41 1.63
CA ILE A 56 -13.89 -11.29 0.90
C ILE A 56 -12.78 -11.90 0.03
N PRO A 57 -13.06 -12.26 -1.23
CA PRO A 57 -12.10 -12.99 -2.06
C PRO A 57 -10.96 -12.09 -2.59
N LEU A 58 -11.20 -10.79 -2.69
CA LEU A 58 -10.29 -9.83 -3.31
C LEU A 58 -9.81 -8.81 -2.27
N TRP A 59 -8.50 -8.58 -2.24
CA TRP A 59 -7.87 -7.66 -1.30
C TRP A 59 -6.87 -6.74 -1.98
N ILE A 60 -6.88 -5.48 -1.56
CA ILE A 60 -5.79 -4.54 -1.80
C ILE A 60 -5.28 -4.08 -0.44
N SER A 61 -3.97 -4.10 -0.24
CA SER A 61 -3.31 -3.50 0.91
C SER A 61 -2.40 -2.38 0.44
N VAL A 62 -2.78 -1.16 0.80
CA VAL A 62 -1.95 0.05 0.65
C VAL A 62 -1.29 0.45 1.97
N ALA A 63 -1.42 -0.38 3.01
CA ALA A 63 -0.63 -0.28 4.22
C ALA A 63 0.82 -0.77 3.98
N PRO A 64 1.80 -0.34 4.81
CA PRO A 64 3.17 -0.80 4.65
C PRO A 64 3.26 -2.34 4.70
N ILE A 65 3.89 -2.96 3.70
CA ILE A 65 3.88 -4.43 3.53
C ILE A 65 4.31 -5.21 4.77
N TRP A 66 5.19 -4.65 5.60
CA TRP A 66 5.65 -5.27 6.84
C TRP A 66 4.60 -5.40 7.94
N VAL A 67 3.40 -4.84 7.77
CA VAL A 67 2.27 -5.10 8.67
C VAL A 67 1.44 -6.30 8.22
N LEU A 68 1.54 -6.74 6.97
CA LEU A 68 0.72 -7.83 6.44
C LEU A 68 0.81 -9.14 7.22
N PRO A 69 1.97 -9.56 7.77
CA PRO A 69 2.05 -10.78 8.56
C PRO A 69 1.05 -10.85 9.70
N ASP A 70 0.72 -9.70 10.30
CA ASP A 70 -0.26 -9.60 11.40
C ASP A 70 -1.71 -9.88 10.92
N TYR A 71 -1.97 -9.78 9.62
CA TYR A 71 -3.29 -9.94 8.99
C TYR A 71 -3.46 -11.26 8.21
N PHE A 72 -2.47 -12.16 8.23
CA PHE A 72 -2.55 -13.44 7.52
C PHE A 72 -3.74 -14.31 7.96
N ARG A 73 -3.98 -14.40 9.27
CA ARG A 73 -5.16 -15.11 9.80
C ARG A 73 -6.46 -14.45 9.37
N PHE A 74 -6.45 -13.13 9.27
CA PHE A 74 -7.60 -12.34 8.85
C PHE A 74 -7.95 -12.60 7.38
N PHE A 75 -6.96 -12.61 6.49
CA PHE A 75 -7.16 -12.99 5.10
C PHE A 75 -7.67 -14.43 4.94
N GLN A 76 -7.16 -15.37 5.75
CA GLN A 76 -7.63 -16.76 5.73
C GLN A 76 -9.09 -16.88 6.20
N ALA A 77 -9.45 -16.21 7.29
CA ALA A 77 -10.81 -16.22 7.83
C ALA A 77 -11.83 -15.70 6.80
N HIS A 78 -11.44 -14.71 6.00
CA HIS A 78 -12.26 -14.16 4.92
C HIS A 78 -12.12 -14.87 3.57
N LYS A 79 -11.43 -16.02 3.51
CA LYS A 79 -11.20 -16.82 2.29
C LYS A 79 -10.60 -16.00 1.13
N ALA A 80 -9.59 -15.19 1.44
CA ALA A 80 -8.87 -14.42 0.43
C ALA A 80 -8.36 -15.32 -0.70
N GLN A 81 -8.66 -14.94 -1.94
CA GLN A 81 -8.22 -15.64 -3.16
C GLN A 81 -7.14 -14.85 -3.89
N ARG A 82 -7.16 -13.52 -3.76
CA ARG A 82 -6.19 -12.62 -4.38
C ARG A 82 -5.88 -11.42 -3.50
N VAL A 83 -4.59 -11.10 -3.38
CA VAL A 83 -4.10 -9.94 -2.61
C VAL A 83 -3.11 -9.13 -3.45
N VAL A 84 -3.40 -7.84 -3.63
CA VAL A 84 -2.45 -6.85 -4.17
C VAL A 84 -1.86 -6.07 -2.99
N ALA A 85 -0.54 -5.98 -2.89
CA ALA A 85 0.16 -5.32 -1.78
C ALA A 85 1.11 -4.23 -2.27
N LEU A 86 1.17 -3.11 -1.56
CA LEU A 86 2.20 -2.09 -1.75
C LEU A 86 3.44 -2.36 -0.89
N SER A 87 4.60 -2.38 -1.54
CA SER A 87 5.93 -2.40 -0.95
C SER A 87 6.68 -1.13 -1.35
N SER A 88 7.99 -1.19 -1.57
CA SER A 88 8.78 -0.07 -2.08
C SER A 88 10.02 -0.54 -2.84
N THR A 89 10.47 0.26 -3.81
CA THR A 89 11.78 0.06 -4.46
C THR A 89 12.96 0.26 -3.51
N SER A 90 12.72 0.84 -2.32
CA SER A 90 13.71 0.95 -1.25
C SER A 90 14.23 -0.41 -0.73
N ARG A 91 13.64 -1.55 -1.14
CA ARG A 91 14.20 -2.88 -0.88
C ARG A 91 15.53 -3.13 -1.59
N PHE A 92 15.75 -2.48 -2.74
CA PHE A 92 16.88 -2.72 -3.65
C PHE A 92 18.04 -1.76 -3.40
N THR A 93 17.71 -0.56 -2.95
CA THR A 93 18.69 0.48 -2.65
C THR A 93 18.99 0.41 -1.16
N LYS A 94 20.16 0.90 -0.75
CA LYS A 94 20.53 1.13 0.66
C LYS A 94 21.05 -0.06 1.46
N GLU A 95 21.31 -1.24 0.89
CA GLU A 95 22.05 -2.31 1.60
C GLU A 95 23.45 -1.85 2.04
N ASN A 96 24.08 -1.03 1.20
CA ASN A 96 25.38 -0.40 1.47
C ASN A 96 25.23 1.06 1.92
N SER A 97 24.04 1.51 2.35
CA SER A 97 23.89 2.85 2.91
C SER A 97 24.75 2.96 4.16
N SER A 98 25.40 4.10 4.36
CA SER A 98 26.10 4.39 5.62
C SER A 98 25.11 4.52 6.79
N ASP A 99 23.85 4.86 6.52
CA ASP A 99 22.79 4.99 7.52
C ASP A 99 22.23 3.61 7.95
N PRO A 100 22.38 3.20 9.22
CA PRO A 100 21.81 1.96 9.75
C PRO A 100 20.29 1.87 9.65
N GLN A 101 19.56 2.99 9.69
CA GLN A 101 18.10 3.00 9.58
C GLN A 101 17.65 2.66 8.17
N GLU A 102 18.36 3.17 7.17
CA GLU A 102 18.10 2.86 5.77
C GLU A 102 18.30 1.36 5.47
N ARG A 103 19.37 0.76 6.01
CA ARG A 103 19.62 -0.69 5.90
C ARG A 103 18.51 -1.50 6.56
N ARG A 104 18.07 -1.11 7.76
CA ARG A 104 16.97 -1.78 8.49
C ARG A 104 15.65 -1.73 7.73
N VAL A 105 15.32 -0.59 7.11
CA VAL A 105 14.10 -0.46 6.30
C VAL A 105 14.17 -1.37 5.08
N ALA A 106 15.30 -1.40 4.36
CA ALA A 106 15.47 -2.27 3.20
C ALA A 106 15.34 -3.76 3.58
N GLN A 107 15.97 -4.18 4.68
CA GLN A 107 15.85 -5.53 5.22
C GLN A 107 14.39 -5.87 5.59
N ARG A 108 13.72 -4.98 6.34
CA ARG A 108 12.33 -5.17 6.75
C ARG A 108 11.38 -5.31 5.56
N LEU A 109 11.61 -4.57 4.48
CA LEU A 109 10.84 -4.70 3.24
C LEU A 109 11.04 -6.07 2.58
N ARG A 110 12.29 -6.56 2.51
CA ARG A 110 12.59 -7.88 1.94
C ARG A 110 11.94 -9.00 2.73
N GLU A 111 12.15 -9.01 4.04
CA GLU A 111 11.57 -10.02 4.94
C GLU A 111 10.04 -10.02 4.86
N ALA A 112 9.42 -8.84 4.81
CA ALA A 112 7.98 -8.72 4.68
C ALA A 112 7.44 -9.23 3.34
N GLU A 113 8.12 -8.95 2.22
CA GLU A 113 7.76 -9.51 0.91
C GLU A 113 7.90 -11.04 0.90
N GLU A 114 8.98 -11.57 1.48
CA GLU A 114 9.21 -13.01 1.58
C GLU A 114 8.15 -13.69 2.44
N HIS A 115 7.82 -13.13 3.60
CA HIS A 115 6.74 -13.64 4.45
C HIS A 115 5.39 -13.61 3.73
N PHE A 116 5.06 -12.51 3.06
CA PHE A 116 3.79 -12.38 2.32
C PHE A 116 3.69 -13.38 1.17
N THR A 117 4.72 -13.49 0.33
CA THR A 117 4.72 -14.42 -0.80
C THR A 117 4.74 -15.88 -0.35
N SER A 118 5.50 -16.22 0.69
CA SER A 118 5.52 -17.56 1.29
C SER A 118 4.15 -17.95 1.84
N TRP A 119 3.52 -17.06 2.61
CA TRP A 119 2.15 -17.28 3.11
C TRP A 119 1.15 -17.44 1.96
N ALA A 120 1.19 -16.57 0.94
CA ALA A 120 0.26 -16.60 -0.16
C ALA A 120 0.39 -17.90 -0.97
N ASN A 121 1.62 -18.31 -1.28
CA ASN A 121 1.90 -19.56 -1.99
C ASN A 121 1.42 -20.79 -1.19
N LYS A 122 1.72 -20.85 0.11
CA LYS A 122 1.28 -21.94 1.00
C LYS A 122 -0.24 -22.07 1.04
N ASN A 123 -0.96 -20.95 1.00
CA ASN A 123 -2.42 -20.90 1.08
C ASN A 123 -3.12 -20.86 -0.29
N LYS A 124 -2.38 -21.00 -1.40
CA LYS A 124 -2.90 -20.91 -2.77
C LYS A 124 -3.64 -19.60 -3.06
N VAL A 125 -3.17 -18.51 -2.47
CA VAL A 125 -3.67 -17.14 -2.69
C VAL A 125 -2.82 -16.50 -3.78
N SER A 126 -3.46 -15.98 -4.82
CA SER A 126 -2.77 -15.23 -5.87
C SER A 126 -2.28 -13.90 -5.33
N TRP A 127 -1.04 -13.51 -5.64
CA TRP A 127 -0.51 -12.25 -5.13
C TRP A 127 0.10 -11.37 -6.22
N ILE A 128 0.02 -10.05 -6.02
CA ILE A 128 0.84 -9.07 -6.74
C ILE A 128 1.46 -8.12 -5.73
N ILE A 129 2.73 -7.79 -5.92
CA ILE A 129 3.41 -6.73 -5.17
C ILE A 129 3.69 -5.56 -6.12
N LEU A 130 3.24 -4.37 -5.76
CA LEU A 130 3.63 -3.13 -6.42
C LEU A 130 4.65 -2.41 -5.54
N ARG A 131 5.76 -1.99 -6.14
CA ARG A 131 6.87 -1.31 -5.47
C ARG A 131 6.95 0.12 -6.00
N PRO A 132 6.13 1.04 -5.46
CA PRO A 132 6.32 2.45 -5.74
C PRO A 132 7.68 2.94 -5.22
N THR A 133 8.18 3.98 -5.86
CA THR A 133 9.32 4.79 -5.43
C THR A 133 8.91 5.76 -4.30
N LEU A 134 8.72 7.04 -4.62
CA LEU A 134 8.30 8.12 -3.72
C LEU A 134 6.87 8.50 -4.09
N ILE A 135 5.92 8.14 -3.23
CA ILE A 135 4.51 8.50 -3.44
C ILE A 135 4.28 9.92 -2.92
N TYR A 136 3.59 10.75 -3.71
CA TYR A 136 3.16 12.09 -3.31
C TYR A 136 1.66 12.31 -3.56
N ASP A 137 1.06 13.21 -2.78
CA ASP A 137 -0.34 13.64 -2.92
C ASP A 137 -0.47 15.01 -2.27
N TRP A 138 -0.78 16.03 -3.07
CA TRP A 138 -0.74 17.46 -2.76
C TRP A 138 -1.24 17.82 -1.34
N GLY A 139 -0.31 18.01 -0.39
CA GLY A 139 -0.61 18.40 0.99
C GLY A 139 -0.70 17.25 2.01
N LYS A 140 -0.71 16.00 1.58
CA LYS A 140 -0.92 14.81 2.42
C LYS A 140 0.32 13.93 2.59
N ASP A 141 1.32 14.09 1.72
CA ASP A 141 2.59 13.39 1.85
C ASP A 141 3.60 14.14 2.75
N LYS A 142 4.66 13.45 3.15
CA LYS A 142 5.77 14.01 3.94
C LYS A 142 7.05 14.21 3.11
N ASN A 143 6.90 14.27 1.79
CA ASN A 143 7.99 14.32 0.84
C ASN A 143 7.93 15.65 0.07
N LEU A 144 7.29 15.68 -1.10
CA LEU A 144 7.18 16.85 -1.96
C LEU A 144 6.38 17.97 -1.29
N THR A 145 5.38 17.61 -0.49
CA THR A 145 4.60 18.58 0.28
C THR A 145 5.48 19.35 1.29
N GLU A 146 6.44 18.70 1.94
CA GLU A 146 7.33 19.38 2.89
C GLU A 146 8.31 20.32 2.18
N VAL A 147 8.78 19.94 0.98
CA VAL A 147 9.58 20.81 0.11
C VAL A 147 8.78 22.06 -0.28
N ALA A 148 7.56 21.87 -0.77
CA ALA A 148 6.68 22.98 -1.16
C ALA A 148 6.39 23.92 0.01
N ARG A 149 5.98 23.39 1.18
CA ARG A 149 5.73 24.18 2.39
C ARG A 149 6.94 25.00 2.83
N PHE A 150 8.14 24.40 2.73
CA PHE A 150 9.37 25.09 3.08
C PHE A 150 9.63 26.27 2.12
N ILE A 151 9.47 26.05 0.80
CA ILE A 151 9.63 27.11 -0.21
C ILE A 151 8.61 28.22 -0.01
N GLU A 152 7.34 27.89 0.21
CA GLU A 152 6.27 28.87 0.45
C GLU A 152 6.55 29.72 1.69
N LYS A 153 7.08 29.11 2.76
CA LYS A 153 7.36 29.80 4.02
C LYS A 153 8.62 30.67 3.98
N PHE A 154 9.68 30.20 3.33
CA PHE A 154 11.01 30.81 3.44
C PHE A 154 11.52 31.42 2.13
N GLY A 155 10.89 31.14 0.98
CA GLY A 155 11.28 31.64 -0.33
C GLY A 155 12.49 30.93 -0.96
N PHE A 156 13.03 29.89 -0.32
CA PHE A 156 14.13 29.07 -0.83
C PHE A 156 14.00 27.62 -0.33
N PHE A 157 14.78 26.69 -0.86
CA PHE A 157 14.91 25.33 -0.32
C PHE A 157 16.39 24.91 -0.31
N PRO A 158 16.92 24.43 0.83
CA PRO A 158 18.30 23.97 0.89
C PRO A 158 18.46 22.63 0.15
N VAL A 159 19.38 22.59 -0.79
CA VAL A 159 19.83 21.35 -1.45
C VAL A 159 21.15 20.90 -0.85
N PHE A 160 21.25 19.61 -0.53
CA PHE A 160 22.45 19.05 0.08
C PHE A 160 23.50 18.67 -0.98
N GLY A 161 24.75 19.09 -0.75
CA GLY A 161 25.86 18.77 -1.62
C GLY A 161 25.63 19.20 -3.07
N LYS A 162 25.90 18.31 -4.02
CA LYS A 162 25.71 18.56 -5.47
C LYS A 162 24.28 18.30 -5.97
N ALA A 163 23.35 17.92 -5.09
CA ALA A 163 21.97 17.60 -5.46
C ALA A 163 21.82 16.46 -6.51
N GLU A 164 22.73 15.48 -6.52
CA GLU A 164 22.72 14.35 -7.47
C GLU A 164 21.67 13.26 -7.13
N GLY A 165 20.88 13.48 -6.06
CA GLY A 165 19.89 12.53 -5.57
C GLY A 165 18.62 12.47 -6.42
N LEU A 166 18.73 11.93 -7.64
CA LEU A 166 17.58 11.73 -8.53
C LEU A 166 16.49 10.89 -7.86
N ARG A 167 15.24 11.26 -8.07
CA ARG A 167 14.03 10.55 -7.62
C ARG A 167 13.06 10.46 -8.77
N GLN A 168 12.21 9.43 -8.75
CA GLN A 168 11.13 9.26 -9.72
C GLN A 168 9.79 9.24 -8.95
N PRO A 169 9.26 10.39 -8.51
CA PRO A 169 8.00 10.41 -7.77
C PRO A 169 6.84 9.86 -8.59
N ILE A 170 5.90 9.19 -7.93
CA ILE A 170 4.65 8.71 -8.52
C ILE A 170 3.47 9.30 -7.74
N HIS A 171 2.45 9.77 -8.45
CA HIS A 171 1.28 10.36 -7.79
C HIS A 171 0.42 9.26 -7.14
N ALA A 172 -0.20 9.56 -6.00
CA ALA A 172 -1.02 8.58 -5.27
C ALA A 172 -2.20 8.04 -6.10
N SER A 173 -2.79 8.83 -6.99
CA SER A 173 -3.84 8.36 -7.91
C SER A 173 -3.34 7.30 -8.88
N ASP A 174 -2.10 7.42 -9.35
CA ASP A 174 -1.50 6.45 -10.29
C ASP A 174 -1.19 5.14 -9.57
N VAL A 175 -0.73 5.21 -8.31
CA VAL A 175 -0.56 4.03 -7.46
C VAL A 175 -1.91 3.35 -7.21
N ALA A 176 -2.96 4.12 -6.95
CA ALA A 176 -4.32 3.58 -6.78
C ALA A 176 -4.83 2.90 -8.06
N ALA A 177 -4.70 3.57 -9.22
CA ALA A 177 -5.07 3.00 -10.51
C ALA A 177 -4.28 1.71 -10.82
N ALA A 178 -2.97 1.71 -10.61
CA ALA A 178 -2.13 0.52 -10.77
C ALA A 178 -2.55 -0.62 -9.84
N SER A 179 -2.96 -0.32 -8.60
CA SER A 179 -3.44 -1.30 -7.64
C SER A 179 -4.76 -1.94 -8.07
N LEU A 180 -5.69 -1.14 -8.60
CA LEU A 180 -6.95 -1.65 -9.17
C LEU A 180 -6.69 -2.51 -10.42
N GLU A 181 -5.88 -2.03 -11.35
CA GLU A 181 -5.53 -2.78 -12.57
C GLU A 181 -4.83 -4.11 -12.23
N ALA A 182 -3.92 -4.10 -11.26
CA ALA A 182 -3.31 -5.30 -10.73
C ALA A 182 -4.35 -6.26 -10.13
N LEU A 183 -5.37 -5.76 -9.45
CA LEU A 183 -6.43 -6.60 -8.91
C LEU A 183 -7.25 -7.25 -10.03
N LEU A 184 -7.59 -6.50 -11.07
CA LEU A 184 -8.49 -6.91 -12.16
C LEU A 184 -7.84 -7.87 -13.18
N LYS A 185 -6.53 -7.74 -13.44
CA LYS A 185 -5.78 -8.58 -14.40
C LYS A 185 -5.52 -9.99 -13.86
N LYS A 186 -6.52 -10.86 -13.96
CA LYS A 186 -6.50 -12.24 -13.45
C LYS A 186 -5.40 -13.10 -14.07
N GLU A 187 -5.02 -12.83 -15.32
CA GLU A 187 -3.95 -13.52 -16.06
C GLU A 187 -2.55 -13.22 -15.51
N ARG A 188 -2.40 -12.17 -14.69
CA ARG A 188 -1.16 -11.84 -13.98
C ARG A 188 -1.31 -12.28 -12.54
N ALA A 189 -0.47 -13.22 -12.09
CA ALA A 189 -0.42 -13.63 -10.69
C ALA A 189 1.03 -13.92 -10.30
N ASN A 190 1.30 -13.81 -9.01
CA ASN A 190 2.56 -14.15 -8.35
C ASN A 190 3.75 -13.39 -8.92
N LYS A 191 3.59 -12.08 -9.09
CA LYS A 191 4.59 -11.17 -9.66
C LYS A 191 4.74 -9.90 -8.84
N ALA A 192 5.94 -9.32 -8.91
CA ALA A 192 6.24 -8.02 -8.36
C ALA A 192 6.63 -7.04 -9.47
N TYR A 193 6.17 -5.79 -9.38
CA TYR A 193 6.42 -4.73 -10.35
C TYR A 193 6.97 -3.49 -9.65
N ASN A 194 7.95 -2.84 -10.26
CA ASN A 194 8.39 -1.51 -9.83
C ASN A 194 7.55 -0.49 -10.59
N ILE A 195 6.98 0.46 -9.86
CA ILE A 195 6.14 1.54 -10.39
C ILE A 195 6.60 2.89 -9.87
#